data_AF-A0A1G9YVU7-F1
#
_entry.id   AF-A0A1G9YVU7-F1
#
_cell.length_a   1.000
_cell.length_b   1.000
_cell.length_c   1.000
_cell.angle_alpha   90.00
_cell.angle_beta   90.00
_cell.angle_gamma   90.00
#
_symmetry.space_group_name_H-M   'P 1'
#
loop_
_entity.id
_entity.type
_entity.pdbx_description
1 polymer ?
#
loop_
_entity_poly.entity_id
_entity_poly.type
_entity_poly.pdbx_seq_one_letter_code
_entity_poly.pdbx_strand_id
1 'polypeptide(L)'
;MNHYEEGIDAMWEEVEGKKPEPVHIPSDEERWKKFVEEYSHSGYLVQSEFGAIDTTDDAMKDVVGGEDLSYEEYLQAVFNSRNIRRHCFEYCYYSNAWCEFKGQIERYNKKKGKVMFKRIYISGGLMDGDCYEGKEDHVWMDIEPFEEYQEGDCLSFGGEIYRYLKTRHGKQISFGIRKPYDISKVEAYELPNDDDMLMQAVDQMICEVCMFNEHCYMGMCIANNEWRDEMRKTIFNAAKGNV
;
A
#
# COMPACT_ATOMS: atom_id res chain seq x y z
N MET A 1 -6.39 -30.05 -8.94
CA MET A 1 -6.84 -30.42 -7.60
C MET A 1 -6.79 -29.14 -6.80
N ASN A 2 -7.92 -28.70 -6.26
CA ASN A 2 -7.99 -27.38 -5.62
C ASN A 2 -7.30 -27.45 -4.26
N HIS A 3 -6.51 -26.43 -3.88
CA HIS A 3 -5.85 -26.37 -2.56
C HIS A 3 -6.82 -26.49 -1.37
N TYR A 4 -8.12 -26.23 -1.60
CA TYR A 4 -9.20 -26.45 -0.64
C TYR A 4 -9.52 -27.93 -0.39
N GLU A 5 -9.41 -28.79 -1.40
CA GLU A 5 -9.69 -30.22 -1.29
C GLU A 5 -8.56 -30.92 -0.52
N GLU A 6 -7.31 -30.53 -0.77
CA GLU A 6 -6.12 -31.04 -0.07
C GLU A 6 -6.14 -30.71 1.43
N GLY A 7 -6.63 -29.52 1.80
CA GLY A 7 -6.77 -29.11 3.20
C GLY A 7 -7.86 -29.85 3.97
N ILE A 8 -8.95 -30.25 3.29
CA ILE A 8 -10.04 -31.03 3.90
C ILE A 8 -9.61 -32.48 4.14
N ASP A 9 -8.92 -33.08 3.17
CA ASP A 9 -8.43 -34.46 3.30
C ASP A 9 -7.36 -34.59 4.39
N ALA A 10 -6.46 -33.61 4.52
CA ALA A 10 -5.47 -33.57 5.60
C ALA A 10 -6.11 -33.50 7.00
N MET A 11 -7.25 -32.79 7.13
CA MET A 11 -8.01 -32.70 8.39
C MET A 11 -8.63 -34.05 8.78
N TRP A 12 -9.09 -34.84 7.81
CA TRP A 12 -9.64 -36.18 8.05
C TRP A 12 -8.56 -37.20 8.39
N GLU A 13 -7.36 -37.08 7.80
CA GLU A 13 -6.22 -37.96 8.12
C GLU A 13 -5.68 -37.78 9.55
N GLU A 14 -5.70 -36.55 10.08
CA GLU A 14 -5.37 -36.28 11.49
C GLU A 14 -6.37 -36.92 12.46
N VAL A 15 -7.67 -36.89 12.13
CA VAL A 15 -8.73 -37.54 12.92
C VAL A 15 -8.56 -39.07 12.93
N GLU A 16 -8.01 -39.64 11.85
CA GLU A 16 -7.69 -41.07 11.73
C GLU A 16 -6.33 -41.46 12.36
N GLY A 17 -5.60 -40.53 12.97
CA GLY A 17 -4.30 -40.81 13.61
C GLY A 17 -3.16 -41.10 12.63
N LYS A 18 -3.34 -40.77 11.34
CA LYS A 18 -2.28 -40.79 10.34
C LYS A 18 -1.50 -39.50 10.46
N LYS A 19 -0.16 -39.58 10.50
CA LYS A 19 0.66 -38.37 10.36
C LYS A 19 0.49 -37.88 8.92
N PRO A 20 -0.05 -36.68 8.68
CA PRO A 20 -0.17 -36.16 7.33
C PRO A 20 1.24 -36.09 6.71
N GLU A 21 1.36 -36.48 5.45
CA GLU A 21 2.60 -36.26 4.71
C GLU A 21 2.90 -34.75 4.69
N PRO A 22 4.17 -34.35 4.82
CA PRO A 22 4.51 -32.93 4.81
C PRO A 22 4.11 -32.33 3.46
N VAL A 23 3.07 -31.50 3.47
CA VAL A 23 2.65 -30.70 2.32
C VAL A 23 3.79 -29.76 1.98
N HIS A 24 4.32 -29.85 0.75
CA HIS A 24 5.33 -28.90 0.27
C HIS A 24 4.68 -27.52 0.15
N ILE A 25 5.07 -26.60 1.02
CA ILE A 25 4.68 -25.20 0.93
C ILE A 25 5.73 -24.51 0.05
N PRO A 26 5.37 -24.06 -1.17
CA PRO A 26 6.32 -23.46 -2.07
C PRO A 26 6.85 -22.14 -1.50
N SER A 27 8.16 -21.96 -1.60
CA SER A 27 8.86 -20.74 -1.22
C SER A 27 8.45 -19.54 -2.08
N ASP A 28 8.74 -18.33 -1.61
CA ASP A 28 8.59 -17.10 -2.40
C ASP A 28 9.30 -17.19 -3.76
N GLU A 29 10.48 -17.81 -3.81
CA GLU A 29 11.25 -17.93 -5.04
C GLU A 29 10.59 -18.89 -6.04
N GLU A 30 10.04 -20.01 -5.56
CA GLU A 30 9.30 -20.96 -6.41
C GLU A 30 8.02 -20.33 -6.97
N ARG A 31 7.26 -19.63 -6.11
CA ARG A 31 6.06 -18.91 -6.52
C ARG A 31 6.38 -17.75 -7.48
N TRP A 32 7.47 -17.03 -7.24
CA TRP A 32 7.97 -15.99 -8.13
C TRP A 32 8.35 -16.54 -9.50
N LYS A 33 9.07 -17.67 -9.54
CA LYS A 33 9.46 -18.29 -10.80
C LYS A 33 8.22 -18.66 -11.64
N LYS A 34 7.21 -19.25 -11.00
CA LYS A 34 5.93 -19.56 -11.65
C LYS A 34 5.25 -18.29 -12.19
N PHE A 35 5.22 -17.22 -11.39
CA PHE A 35 4.70 -15.92 -11.81
C PHE A 35 5.41 -15.41 -13.08
N VAL A 36 6.74 -15.43 -13.10
CA VAL A 36 7.52 -14.95 -14.26
C VAL A 36 7.27 -15.82 -15.49
N GLU A 37 7.20 -17.15 -15.35
CA GLU A 37 6.90 -18.05 -16.47
C GLU A 37 5.51 -17.80 -17.08
N GLU A 38 4.53 -17.43 -16.27
CA GLU A 38 3.13 -17.25 -16.70
C GLU A 38 2.83 -15.84 -17.21
N TYR A 39 3.39 -14.80 -16.57
CA TYR A 39 2.97 -13.41 -16.77
C TYR A 39 4.04 -12.49 -17.35
N SER A 40 5.29 -12.92 -17.46
CA SER A 40 6.34 -12.10 -18.05
C SER A 40 6.01 -11.70 -19.49
N HIS A 41 6.16 -10.42 -19.83
CA HIS A 41 5.83 -9.86 -21.15
C HIS A 41 4.34 -9.99 -21.53
N SER A 42 3.44 -10.18 -20.56
CA SER A 42 2.01 -10.29 -20.84
C SER A 42 1.37 -8.97 -21.28
N GLY A 43 2.05 -7.84 -21.04
CA GLY A 43 1.65 -6.53 -21.56
C GLY A 43 0.60 -5.79 -20.73
N TYR A 44 0.39 -6.20 -19.47
CA TYR A 44 -0.56 -5.55 -18.56
C TYR A 44 -0.07 -5.56 -17.11
N LEU A 45 -0.77 -4.80 -16.26
CA LEU A 45 -0.54 -4.76 -14.82
C LEU A 45 -1.17 -6.00 -14.16
N VAL A 46 -0.36 -6.80 -13.48
CA VAL A 46 -0.80 -8.01 -12.77
C VAL A 46 -0.84 -7.73 -11.28
N GLN A 47 -2.01 -7.92 -10.66
CA GLN A 47 -2.14 -7.95 -9.20
C GLN A 47 -1.73 -9.33 -8.70
N SER A 48 -0.75 -9.39 -7.81
CA SER A 48 -0.18 -10.63 -7.30
C SER A 48 0.06 -10.56 -5.79
N GLU A 49 0.39 -11.69 -5.18
CA GLU A 49 0.84 -11.72 -3.77
C GLU A 49 2.13 -10.91 -3.54
N PHE A 50 2.91 -10.68 -4.59
CA PHE A 50 4.11 -9.86 -4.52
C PHE A 50 3.80 -8.37 -4.72
N GLY A 51 2.54 -7.98 -4.92
CA GLY A 51 2.07 -6.62 -5.21
C GLY A 51 1.67 -6.41 -6.67
N ALA A 52 1.51 -5.15 -7.08
CA ALA A 52 1.14 -4.79 -8.45
C ALA A 52 2.40 -4.79 -9.34
N ILE A 53 2.38 -5.57 -10.41
CA ILE A 53 3.55 -5.79 -11.27
C ILE A 53 3.21 -5.42 -12.69
N ASP A 54 3.89 -4.41 -13.21
CA ASP A 54 3.77 -3.96 -14.58
C ASP A 54 4.63 -4.87 -15.48
N THR A 55 3.98 -5.63 -16.35
CA THR A 55 4.63 -6.64 -17.20
C THR A 55 4.76 -6.20 -18.66
N THR A 56 4.60 -4.91 -18.95
CA THR A 56 4.90 -4.39 -20.28
C THR A 56 6.40 -4.40 -20.54
N ASP A 57 6.79 -4.55 -21.81
CA ASP A 57 8.20 -4.58 -22.24
C ASP A 57 8.96 -3.28 -21.89
N ASP A 58 8.24 -2.20 -21.61
CA ASP A 58 8.76 -0.89 -21.27
C ASP A 58 8.54 -0.48 -19.81
N ALA A 59 8.04 -1.39 -18.95
CA ALA A 59 7.77 -1.14 -17.54
C ALA A 59 8.99 -0.63 -16.74
N MET A 60 10.21 -0.92 -17.18
CA MET A 60 11.41 -0.43 -16.50
C MET A 60 11.79 1.02 -16.87
N LYS A 61 11.29 1.55 -18.00
CA LYS A 61 11.84 2.77 -18.61
C LYS A 61 11.62 4.05 -17.81
N ASP A 62 10.59 4.10 -16.98
CA ASP A 62 10.28 5.27 -16.16
C ASP A 62 10.71 5.11 -14.70
N VAL A 63 11.45 4.03 -14.38
CA VAL A 63 12.10 3.85 -13.07
C VAL A 63 13.28 4.80 -12.96
N VAL A 64 13.12 5.83 -12.12
CA VAL A 64 14.16 6.84 -11.90
C VAL A 64 15.40 6.21 -11.25
N GLY A 65 16.59 6.47 -11.82
CA GLY A 65 17.85 5.87 -11.40
C GLY A 65 18.03 4.42 -11.84
N GLY A 66 17.16 3.94 -12.73
CA GLY A 66 17.18 2.60 -13.32
C GLY A 66 17.28 2.63 -14.85
N GLU A 67 17.87 3.68 -15.43
CA GLU A 67 17.89 3.93 -16.87
C GLU A 67 18.54 2.79 -17.68
N ASP A 68 19.48 2.08 -17.06
CA ASP A 68 20.19 0.93 -17.65
C ASP A 68 19.61 -0.44 -17.20
N LEU A 69 18.46 -0.48 -16.52
CA LEU A 69 17.84 -1.74 -16.08
C LEU A 69 17.42 -2.58 -17.30
N SER A 70 17.87 -3.84 -17.32
CA SER A 70 17.20 -4.84 -18.16
C SER A 70 15.81 -5.16 -17.60
N TYR A 71 14.96 -5.73 -18.43
CA TYR A 71 13.62 -6.15 -18.00
C TYR A 71 13.68 -7.23 -16.91
N GLU A 72 14.63 -8.16 -17.01
CA GLU A 72 14.87 -9.20 -16.01
C GLU A 72 15.37 -8.62 -14.69
N GLU A 73 16.28 -7.64 -14.76
CA GLU A 73 16.74 -6.94 -13.56
C GLU A 73 15.63 -6.13 -12.89
N TYR A 74 14.72 -5.55 -13.68
CA TYR A 74 13.51 -4.89 -13.20
C TYR A 74 12.61 -5.87 -12.45
N LEU A 75 12.27 -7.01 -13.05
CA LEU A 75 11.46 -8.05 -12.40
C LEU A 75 12.11 -8.52 -11.09
N GLN A 76 13.42 -8.75 -11.10
CA GLN A 76 14.14 -9.11 -9.88
C GLN A 76 14.09 -8.01 -8.82
N ALA A 77 14.20 -6.73 -9.22
CA ALA A 77 14.08 -5.61 -8.30
C ALA A 77 12.67 -5.50 -7.69
N VAL A 78 11.64 -5.74 -8.48
CA VAL A 78 10.24 -5.81 -8.03
C VAL A 78 10.07 -6.93 -6.98
N PHE A 79 10.60 -8.12 -7.23
CA PHE A 79 10.57 -9.23 -6.28
C PHE A 79 11.34 -8.94 -4.98
N ASN A 80 12.53 -8.33 -5.08
CA ASN A 80 13.33 -7.94 -3.93
C ASN A 80 12.62 -6.90 -3.04
N SER A 81 11.61 -6.22 -3.57
CA SER A 81 10.87 -5.15 -2.88
C SER A 81 9.66 -5.66 -2.11
N ARG A 82 9.26 -6.92 -2.28
CA ARG A 82 8.00 -7.51 -1.79
C ARG A 82 7.65 -7.22 -0.33
N ASN A 83 8.65 -7.10 0.54
CA ASN A 83 8.45 -6.88 1.99
C ASN A 83 8.60 -5.42 2.45
N ILE A 84 8.91 -4.50 1.54
CA ILE A 84 9.25 -3.10 1.88
C ILE A 84 8.53 -2.08 0.98
N ARG A 85 7.48 -2.50 0.27
CA ARG A 85 6.74 -1.63 -0.64
C ARG A 85 5.95 -0.59 0.12
N ARG A 86 5.90 0.60 -0.49
CA ARG A 86 5.03 1.70 -0.09
C ARG A 86 3.69 1.51 -0.77
N HIS A 87 2.86 0.65 -0.18
CA HIS A 87 1.62 0.17 -0.80
C HIS A 87 0.67 1.31 -1.19
N CYS A 88 0.61 2.38 -0.40
CA CYS A 88 -0.28 3.49 -0.71
C CYS A 88 0.20 4.25 -1.95
N PHE A 89 1.51 4.52 -2.05
CA PHE A 89 2.07 5.17 -3.23
C PHE A 89 2.02 4.28 -4.47
N GLU A 90 2.26 2.97 -4.33
CA GLU A 90 2.12 2.01 -5.42
C GLU A 90 0.70 2.03 -6.00
N TYR A 91 -0.30 2.00 -5.12
CA TYR A 91 -1.71 2.09 -5.52
C TYR A 91 -2.01 3.40 -6.25
N CYS A 92 -1.59 4.54 -5.70
CA CYS A 92 -1.81 5.86 -6.32
C CYS A 92 -1.14 5.96 -7.70
N TYR A 93 0.06 5.40 -7.84
CA TYR A 93 0.80 5.41 -9.09
C TYR A 93 0.09 4.61 -10.20
N TYR A 94 -0.41 3.41 -9.90
CA TYR A 94 -1.04 2.56 -10.91
C TYR A 94 -2.54 2.86 -11.16
N SER A 95 -3.26 3.37 -10.15
CA SER A 95 -4.67 3.76 -10.29
C SER A 95 -4.87 5.06 -11.06
N ASN A 96 -3.80 5.85 -11.23
CA ASN A 96 -3.86 7.20 -11.79
C ASN A 96 -4.87 8.10 -11.03
N ALA A 97 -5.02 7.86 -9.73
CA ALA A 97 -5.90 8.63 -8.85
C ALA A 97 -5.37 10.05 -8.66
N TRP A 98 -6.28 11.02 -8.57
CA TRP A 98 -5.90 12.36 -8.10
C TRP A 98 -5.61 12.29 -6.60
N CYS A 99 -4.42 12.72 -6.18
CA CYS A 99 -3.95 12.59 -4.80
C CYS A 99 -3.61 13.95 -4.18
N GLU A 100 -4.14 14.21 -2.98
CA GLU A 100 -3.71 15.26 -2.07
C GLU A 100 -2.87 14.65 -0.94
N PHE A 101 -1.78 15.32 -0.58
CA PHE A 101 -0.87 14.88 0.47
C PHE A 101 -0.92 15.85 1.65
N LYS A 102 -0.94 15.29 2.86
CA LYS A 102 -0.79 16.07 4.10
C LYS A 102 0.31 15.45 4.94
N GLY A 103 1.23 16.26 5.44
CA GLY A 103 2.35 15.71 6.19
C GLY A 103 3.06 16.70 7.09
N GLN A 104 3.74 16.16 8.10
CA GLN A 104 4.56 16.93 9.02
C GLN A 104 6.04 16.81 8.67
N ILE A 105 6.72 17.95 8.53
CA ILE A 105 8.17 17.98 8.38
C ILE A 105 8.81 17.53 9.69
N GLU A 106 9.60 16.46 9.63
CA GLU A 106 10.35 15.99 10.79
C GLU A 106 11.70 16.68 10.89
N ARG A 107 12.45 16.70 9.78
CA ARG A 107 13.80 17.27 9.76
C ARG A 107 14.31 17.61 8.37
N TYR A 108 15.26 18.53 8.32
CA TYR A 108 16.01 18.84 7.11
C TYR A 108 17.38 18.16 7.08
N ASN A 109 17.76 17.63 5.93
CA ASN A 109 19.11 17.21 5.62
C ASN A 109 19.72 18.11 4.55
N LYS A 110 20.14 19.31 4.97
CA LYS A 110 20.72 20.33 4.09
C LYS A 110 21.96 19.84 3.34
N LYS A 111 22.75 18.93 3.93
CA LYS A 111 23.93 18.34 3.27
C LYS A 111 23.56 17.51 2.04
N LYS A 112 22.39 16.87 2.04
CA LYS A 112 21.89 16.05 0.93
C LYS A 112 20.85 16.78 0.08
N GLY A 113 20.52 18.03 0.41
CA GLY A 113 19.43 18.77 -0.25
C GLY A 113 18.06 18.09 -0.09
N LYS A 114 17.81 17.40 1.03
CA LYS A 114 16.55 16.67 1.24
C LYS A 114 15.81 17.13 2.49
N VAL A 115 14.49 17.05 2.45
CA VAL A 115 13.59 17.15 3.61
C VAL A 115 12.97 15.79 3.90
N MET A 116 12.74 15.48 5.18
CA MET A 116 12.05 14.27 5.58
C MET A 116 10.75 14.61 6.30
N PHE A 117 9.68 13.97 5.84
CA PHE A 117 8.37 14.00 6.47
C PHE A 117 8.19 12.77 7.33
N LYS A 118 7.83 12.98 8.60
CA LYS A 118 7.61 11.91 9.57
C LYS A 118 6.58 10.90 9.03
N ARG A 119 5.48 11.46 8.52
CA ARG A 119 4.33 10.77 7.96
C ARG A 119 3.71 11.65 6.89
N ILE A 120 3.35 11.03 5.77
CA ILE A 120 2.50 11.60 4.74
C ILE A 120 1.19 10.83 4.76
N TYR A 121 0.10 11.52 5.04
CA TYR A 121 -1.25 11.05 4.77
C TYR A 121 -1.60 11.34 3.31
N ILE A 122 -2.30 10.40 2.70
CA ILE A 122 -2.64 10.39 1.28
C ILE A 122 -4.16 10.31 1.21
N SER A 123 -4.78 11.26 0.52
CA SER A 123 -6.19 11.18 0.14
C SER A 123 -6.25 11.17 -1.38
N GLY A 124 -6.81 10.11 -1.94
CA GLY A 124 -6.96 9.91 -3.37
C GLY A 124 -8.43 9.82 -3.76
N GLY A 125 -8.80 10.42 -4.89
CA GLY A 125 -10.12 10.23 -5.51
C GLY A 125 -10.00 9.43 -6.81
N LEU A 126 -10.81 8.38 -6.94
CA LEU A 126 -11.05 7.68 -8.20
C LEU A 126 -12.17 8.36 -8.98
N MET A 127 -12.19 8.14 -10.29
CA MET A 127 -13.13 8.80 -11.22
C MET A 127 -14.61 8.39 -11.02
N ASP A 128 -14.84 7.26 -10.34
CA ASP A 128 -16.16 6.72 -9.97
C ASP A 128 -16.71 7.30 -8.65
N GLY A 129 -15.92 8.13 -7.96
CA GLY A 129 -16.29 8.74 -6.69
C GLY A 129 -15.79 7.97 -5.46
N ASP A 130 -15.10 6.85 -5.64
CA ASP A 130 -14.46 6.15 -4.54
C ASP A 130 -13.23 6.93 -4.04
N CYS A 131 -13.15 7.10 -2.72
CA CYS A 131 -12.04 7.78 -2.07
C CYS A 131 -11.12 6.75 -1.41
N TYR A 132 -9.82 6.86 -1.70
CA TYR A 132 -8.76 6.12 -1.04
C TYR A 132 -8.10 6.98 0.03
N GLU A 133 -7.92 6.43 1.23
CA GLU A 133 -7.14 7.05 2.29
C GLU A 133 -5.99 6.12 2.71
N GLY A 134 -4.80 6.68 2.84
CA GLY A 134 -3.60 5.92 3.13
C GLY A 134 -2.52 6.75 3.82
N LYS A 135 -1.41 6.11 4.15
CA LYS A 135 -0.24 6.82 4.68
C LYS A 135 1.08 6.15 4.33
N GLU A 136 2.13 6.95 4.39
CA GLU A 136 3.51 6.52 4.23
C GLU A 136 4.41 7.23 5.23
N ASP A 137 5.25 6.46 5.93
CA ASP A 137 6.16 6.99 6.94
C ASP A 137 7.56 7.27 6.34
N HIS A 138 8.25 8.24 6.96
CA HIS A 138 9.63 8.62 6.65
C HIS A 138 9.87 8.92 5.15
N VAL A 139 9.07 9.80 4.57
CA VAL A 139 9.12 10.15 3.15
C VAL A 139 10.16 11.25 2.93
N TRP A 140 11.13 10.99 2.05
CA TRP A 140 12.16 11.95 1.67
C TRP A 140 11.81 12.64 0.36
N MET A 141 11.96 13.96 0.32
CA MET A 141 11.75 14.80 -0.86
C MET A 141 12.89 15.80 -1.02
N ASP A 142 13.00 16.43 -2.20
CA ASP A 142 13.93 17.54 -2.41
C ASP A 142 13.58 18.74 -1.53
N ILE A 143 14.60 19.45 -1.06
CA ILE A 143 14.43 20.56 -0.11
C ILE A 143 13.86 21.82 -0.76
N GLU A 144 14.14 22.05 -2.05
CA GLU A 144 13.89 23.31 -2.77
C GLU A 144 12.43 23.79 -2.64
N PRO A 145 11.39 22.94 -2.75
CA PRO A 145 10.01 23.40 -2.63
C PRO A 145 9.59 23.74 -1.18
N PHE A 146 10.42 23.39 -0.19
CA PHE A 146 10.08 23.47 1.23
C PHE A 146 11.00 24.40 2.02
N GLU A 147 11.79 25.24 1.36
CA GLU A 147 12.79 26.12 2.00
C GLU A 147 12.18 27.17 2.94
N GLU A 148 10.94 27.57 2.69
CA GLU A 148 10.21 28.57 3.47
C GLU A 148 9.58 28.03 4.76
N TYR A 149 9.57 26.70 4.94
CA TYR A 149 8.93 26.04 6.08
C TYR A 149 9.94 25.58 7.14
N GLN A 150 9.43 25.17 8.30
CA GLN A 150 10.24 24.78 9.46
C GLN A 150 9.96 23.35 9.92
N GLU A 151 10.89 22.78 10.70
CA GLU A 151 10.68 21.48 11.35
C GLU A 151 9.46 21.56 12.29
N GLY A 152 8.58 20.56 12.19
CA GLY A 152 7.30 20.53 12.90
C GLY A 152 6.11 21.10 12.12
N ASP A 153 6.34 21.82 11.02
CA ASP A 153 5.25 22.36 10.20
C ASP A 153 4.46 21.24 9.51
N CYS A 154 3.13 21.35 9.59
CA CYS A 154 2.19 20.52 8.85
C CYS A 154 1.81 21.21 7.55
N LEU A 155 1.95 20.51 6.43
CA LEU A 155 1.71 21.03 5.10
C LEU A 155 0.66 20.19 4.36
N SER A 156 -0.22 20.84 3.60
CA SER A 156 -0.97 20.21 2.51
C SER A 156 -0.33 20.59 1.17
N PHE A 157 -0.22 19.62 0.26
CA PHE A 157 0.35 19.82 -1.07
C PHE A 157 -0.11 18.73 -2.05
N GLY A 158 -0.11 19.06 -3.34
CA GLY A 158 -0.17 18.06 -4.41
C GLY A 158 1.23 17.63 -4.85
N GLY A 159 1.35 16.56 -5.64
CA GLY A 159 2.63 16.13 -6.19
C GLY A 159 2.50 14.95 -7.15
N GLU A 160 3.59 14.63 -7.85
CA GLU A 160 3.66 13.46 -8.74
C GLU A 160 4.22 12.27 -7.97
N ILE A 161 3.49 11.15 -7.91
CA ILE A 161 4.06 9.88 -7.48
C ILE A 161 4.99 9.35 -8.58
N TYR A 162 6.16 8.86 -8.18
CA TYR A 162 7.11 8.22 -9.10
C TYR A 162 7.76 7.00 -8.47
N ARG A 163 8.13 6.03 -9.31
CA ARG A 163 8.95 4.88 -8.92
C ARG A 163 10.44 5.16 -9.14
N TYR A 164 11.28 4.66 -8.24
CA TYR A 164 12.73 4.79 -8.32
C TYR A 164 13.46 3.54 -7.82
N LEU A 165 14.69 3.39 -8.31
CA LEU A 165 15.56 2.28 -7.94
C LEU A 165 16.34 2.60 -6.66
N LYS A 166 16.17 1.78 -5.62
CA LYS A 166 17.05 1.69 -4.46
C LYS A 166 18.13 0.66 -4.72
N THR A 167 19.38 0.98 -4.36
CA THR A 167 20.54 0.11 -4.62
C THR A 167 21.30 -0.31 -3.36
N ARG A 168 20.97 0.24 -2.19
CA ARG A 168 21.73 0.03 -0.94
C ARG A 168 21.66 -1.40 -0.40
N HIS A 169 20.56 -2.13 -0.64
CA HIS A 169 20.33 -3.49 -0.16
C HIS A 169 19.91 -4.40 -1.32
N GLY A 170 20.69 -4.35 -2.40
CA GLY A 170 20.28 -4.87 -3.70
C GLY A 170 19.39 -3.90 -4.46
N LYS A 171 19.15 -4.20 -5.74
CA LYS A 171 18.21 -3.47 -6.60
C LYS A 171 16.79 -3.72 -6.09
N GLN A 172 16.08 -2.66 -5.72
CA GLN A 172 14.70 -2.67 -5.21
C GLN A 172 13.93 -1.48 -5.77
N ILE A 173 12.67 -1.67 -6.12
CA ILE A 173 11.75 -0.62 -6.54
C ILE A 173 11.06 -0.02 -5.31
N SER A 174 10.97 1.30 -5.26
CA SER A 174 10.22 2.02 -4.25
C SER A 174 9.58 3.26 -4.84
N PHE A 175 8.70 3.89 -4.07
CA PHE A 175 7.89 5.02 -4.52
C PHE A 175 8.16 6.26 -3.66
N GLY A 176 8.01 7.42 -4.29
CA GLY A 176 8.16 8.72 -3.64
C GLY A 176 7.30 9.77 -4.33
N ILE A 177 7.37 10.99 -3.80
CA ILE A 177 6.67 12.16 -4.32
C ILE A 177 7.73 13.11 -4.90
N ARG A 178 7.50 13.63 -6.10
CA ARG A 178 8.32 14.66 -6.74
C ARG A 178 7.46 15.82 -7.22
N LYS A 179 8.12 16.95 -7.50
CA LYS A 179 7.47 18.18 -7.97
C LYS A 179 6.22 18.56 -7.14
N PRO A 180 6.36 18.74 -5.83
CA PRO A 180 5.23 19.19 -5.02
C PRO A 180 4.76 20.57 -5.49
N TYR A 181 3.45 20.79 -5.42
CA TYR A 181 2.78 22.03 -5.85
C TYR A 181 1.64 22.39 -4.89
N ASP A 182 1.17 23.63 -4.99
CA ASP A 182 0.10 24.19 -4.13
C ASP A 182 0.35 23.96 -2.63
N ILE A 183 1.61 24.14 -2.21
CA ILE A 183 2.05 23.87 -0.85
C ILE A 183 1.48 24.95 0.08
N SER A 184 0.74 24.52 1.09
CA SER A 184 0.12 25.40 2.08
C SER A 184 0.35 24.87 3.48
N LYS A 185 0.61 25.78 4.42
CA LYS A 185 0.67 25.44 5.84
C LYS A 185 -0.75 25.21 6.34
N VAL A 186 -0.95 24.08 7.01
CA VAL A 186 -2.21 23.74 7.66
C VAL A 186 -2.01 23.75 9.17
N GLU A 187 -3.09 23.95 9.92
CA GLU A 187 -3.04 23.69 11.35
C GLU A 187 -2.63 22.24 11.60
N ALA A 188 -2.13 21.95 12.80
CA ALA A 188 -1.95 20.57 13.24
C ALA A 188 -3.33 19.90 13.31
N TYR A 189 -3.79 19.40 12.17
CA TYR A 189 -4.91 18.48 12.07
C TYR A 189 -4.43 17.15 12.62
N GLU A 190 -5.32 16.41 13.29
CA GLU A 190 -5.02 15.05 13.74
C GLU A 190 -4.79 14.18 12.49
N LEU A 191 -3.53 14.08 12.06
CA LEU A 191 -3.10 13.05 11.12
C LEU A 191 -3.58 11.73 11.73
N PRO A 192 -4.51 11.00 11.08
CA PRO A 192 -5.07 9.79 11.64
C PRO A 192 -3.94 8.89 12.10
N ASN A 193 -3.97 8.53 13.39
CA ASN A 193 -2.99 7.62 13.93
C ASN A 193 -3.26 6.20 13.36
N ASP A 194 -2.39 5.24 13.65
CA ASP A 194 -2.55 3.87 13.14
C ASP A 194 -3.90 3.23 13.53
N ASP A 195 -4.42 3.57 14.71
CA ASP A 195 -5.71 3.10 15.19
C ASP A 195 -6.87 3.81 14.50
N ASP A 196 -6.76 5.13 14.25
CA ASP A 196 -7.81 5.88 13.56
C ASP A 196 -8.00 5.35 12.14
N MET A 197 -6.90 5.10 11.43
CA MET A 197 -6.93 4.53 10.08
C MET A 197 -7.43 3.10 10.07
N LEU A 198 -6.99 2.28 11.03
CA LEU A 198 -7.50 0.93 11.16
C LEU A 198 -9.01 0.95 11.45
N MET A 199 -9.47 1.87 12.28
CA MET A 199 -10.90 2.04 12.58
C MET A 199 -11.70 2.48 11.34
N GLN A 200 -11.14 3.34 10.48
CA GLN A 200 -11.77 3.69 9.20
C GLN A 200 -11.89 2.47 8.26
N ALA A 201 -10.83 1.66 8.13
CA ALA A 201 -10.89 0.43 7.35
C ALA A 201 -11.90 -0.59 7.92
N VAL A 202 -11.96 -0.69 9.25
CA VAL A 202 -12.97 -1.48 9.96
C VAL A 202 -14.37 -0.95 9.66
N ASP A 203 -14.57 0.36 9.65
CA ASP A 203 -15.86 0.98 9.31
C ASP A 203 -16.29 0.69 7.88
N GLN A 204 -15.35 0.74 6.93
CA GLN A 204 -15.62 0.38 5.54
C GLN A 204 -16.01 -1.09 5.40
N MET A 205 -15.25 -2.01 6.01
CA MET A 205 -15.61 -3.43 6.05
C MET A 205 -17.00 -3.66 6.67
N ILE A 206 -17.31 -2.98 7.78
CA ILE A 206 -18.62 -3.08 8.42
C ILE A 206 -19.72 -2.62 7.47
N CYS A 207 -19.52 -1.52 6.75
CA CYS A 207 -20.46 -1.02 5.75
C CYS A 207 -20.65 -2.02 4.61
N GLU A 208 -19.60 -2.67 4.12
CA GLU A 208 -19.69 -3.68 3.06
C GLU A 208 -20.50 -4.91 3.48
N VAL A 209 -20.28 -5.41 4.70
CA VAL A 209 -20.98 -6.60 5.24
C VAL A 209 -22.32 -6.27 5.90
N CYS A 210 -22.68 -5.00 6.01
CA CYS A 210 -23.91 -4.58 6.66
C CYS A 210 -25.13 -5.02 5.85
N MET A 211 -26.15 -5.56 6.52
CA MET A 211 -27.43 -5.92 5.90
C MET A 211 -28.19 -4.73 5.27
N PHE A 212 -27.76 -3.50 5.56
CA PHE A 212 -28.35 -2.26 5.05
C PHE A 212 -27.42 -1.50 4.09
N ASN A 213 -26.37 -2.14 3.58
CA ASN A 213 -25.34 -1.52 2.72
C ASN A 213 -25.94 -0.80 1.48
N GLU A 214 -26.99 -1.35 0.87
CA GLU A 214 -27.69 -0.76 -0.29
C GLU A 214 -28.81 0.23 0.10
N HIS A 215 -29.04 0.41 1.40
CA HIS A 215 -30.16 1.21 1.92
C HIS A 215 -29.70 2.41 2.75
N CYS A 216 -28.41 2.52 3.07
CA CYS A 216 -27.85 3.72 3.66
C CYS A 216 -27.66 4.80 2.58
N TYR A 217 -27.98 6.07 2.90
CA TYR A 217 -27.88 7.18 1.95
C TYR A 217 -27.09 8.34 2.56
N MET A 218 -26.06 8.80 1.84
CA MET A 218 -25.27 10.01 2.10
C MET A 218 -25.13 10.40 3.58
N GLY A 219 -24.57 9.50 4.39
CA GLY A 219 -24.25 9.79 5.81
C GLY A 219 -25.35 9.45 6.83
N MET A 220 -26.53 8.99 6.42
CA MET A 220 -27.53 8.46 7.36
C MET A 220 -27.40 6.94 7.50
N CYS A 221 -26.67 6.52 8.54
CA CYS A 221 -26.56 5.12 8.93
C CYS A 221 -27.87 4.64 9.61
N ILE A 222 -28.46 3.56 9.09
CA ILE A 222 -29.71 2.97 9.61
C ILE A 222 -29.40 1.75 10.51
N ALA A 223 -28.15 1.27 10.50
CA ALA A 223 -27.72 0.15 11.33
C ALA A 223 -27.86 0.48 12.82
N ASN A 224 -28.20 -0.53 13.62
CA ASN A 224 -28.26 -0.39 15.07
C ASN A 224 -26.89 0.00 15.63
N ASN A 225 -26.84 1.03 16.49
CA ASN A 225 -25.58 1.55 17.03
C ASN A 225 -24.84 0.54 17.92
N GLU A 226 -25.55 -0.25 18.73
CA GLU A 226 -24.94 -1.27 19.59
C GLU A 226 -24.24 -2.34 18.75
N TRP A 227 -24.92 -2.82 17.70
CA TRP A 227 -24.34 -3.76 16.75
C TRP A 227 -23.11 -3.17 16.05
N ARG A 228 -23.18 -1.91 15.61
CA ARG A 228 -22.06 -1.24 14.94
C ARG A 228 -20.84 -1.13 15.86
N ASP A 229 -21.06 -0.73 17.11
CA ASP A 229 -19.98 -0.58 18.10
C ASP A 229 -19.37 -1.92 18.50
N GLU A 230 -20.17 -2.99 18.59
CA GLU A 230 -19.69 -4.35 18.84
C GLU A 230 -18.85 -4.89 17.67
N MET A 231 -19.32 -4.67 16.43
CA MET A 231 -18.59 -5.05 15.22
C MET A 231 -17.27 -4.30 15.11
N ARG A 232 -17.28 -2.98 15.35
CA ARG A 232 -16.06 -2.14 15.39
C ARG A 232 -15.03 -2.74 16.34
N LYS A 233 -15.42 -3.00 17.59
CA LYS A 233 -14.51 -3.56 18.61
C LYS A 233 -13.98 -4.94 18.20
N THR A 234 -14.86 -5.81 17.74
CA THR A 234 -14.51 -7.19 17.38
C THR A 234 -13.49 -7.23 16.25
N ILE A 235 -13.78 -6.56 15.13
CA ILE A 235 -12.89 -6.56 13.96
C ILE A 235 -11.60 -5.79 14.26
N PHE A 236 -11.68 -4.66 14.97
CA PHE A 236 -10.50 -3.89 15.33
C PHE A 236 -9.54 -4.68 16.23
N ASN A 237 -10.05 -5.38 17.24
CA ASN A 237 -9.23 -6.22 18.12
C ASN A 237 -8.62 -7.42 17.38
N ALA A 238 -9.40 -8.04 16.47
CA ALA A 238 -8.90 -9.12 15.62
C ALA A 238 -7.76 -8.63 14.70
N ALA A 239 -7.92 -7.45 14.07
CA ALA A 239 -6.91 -6.86 13.21
C ALA A 239 -5.63 -6.45 13.98
N LYS A 240 -5.75 -6.11 15.27
CA LYS A 240 -4.60 -5.84 16.14
C LYS A 240 -3.89 -7.10 16.68
N GLY A 241 -4.45 -8.29 16.47
CA GLY A 241 -3.93 -9.52 17.07
C GLY A 241 -4.18 -9.62 18.58
N ASN A 242 -5.14 -8.87 19.12
CA ASN A 242 -5.53 -8.91 20.53
C ASN A 242 -6.72 -9.88 20.73
N VAL A 243 -6.59 -11.12 20.28
CA VAL A 243 -7.60 -12.18 20.45
C VAL A 243 -7.28 -13.05 21.66
#